data_AF-A0A8T5PYM9-F1
#
_entry.id   AF-A0A8T5PYM9-F1
#
_cell.length_a   1.000
_cell.length_b   1.000
_cell.length_c   1.000
_cell.angle_alpha   90.00
_cell.angle_beta   90.00
_cell.angle_gamma   90.00
#
_symmetry.space_group_name_H-M   'P 1'
#
loop_
_entity.id
_entity.type
_entity.pdbx_description
1 polymer ?
#
loop_
_entity_poly.entity_id
_entity_poly.type
_entity_poly.pdbx_seq_one_letter_code
_entity_poly.pdbx_strand_id
1 'polypeptide(L)' 'MTNTIEIQTLNVRLPKEIVLWLDSLIERGIYKSRSEAIRDYSRKYLAAREKEVQDG' A
#
# COMPACT_ATOMS: atom_id res chain seq x y z
N MET A 1 5.86 -4.87 27.61
CA MET A 1 6.01 -3.56 26.93
C MET A 1 5.09 -3.58 25.73
N THR A 2 4.01 -2.81 25.74
CA THR A 2 3.12 -2.67 24.58
C THR A 2 3.76 -1.68 23.60
N ASN A 3 4.15 -2.18 22.43
CA ASN A 3 4.70 -1.34 21.37
C ASN A 3 3.55 -0.57 20.72
N THR A 4 3.41 0.72 21.03
CA THR A 4 2.37 1.57 20.43
C THR A 4 2.76 1.86 18.97
N ILE A 5 1.91 1.46 18.02
CA ILE A 5 2.11 1.77 16.61
C ILE A 5 1.59 3.18 16.35
N GLU A 6 2.49 4.10 16.01
CA GLU A 6 2.12 5.44 15.57
C GLU A 6 1.60 5.39 14.12
N ILE A 7 0.39 5.90 13.89
CA ILE A 7 -0.20 6.00 12.55
C ILE A 7 -0.10 7.45 12.09
N GLN A 8 0.68 7.68 11.03
CA GLN A 8 0.76 8.98 10.36
C GLN A 8 -0.03 8.98 9.06
N THR A 9 -0.65 10.12 8.74
CA THR A 9 -1.42 10.31 7.50
C THR A 9 -0.65 11.22 6.56
N LEU A 10 -0.46 10.76 5.32
CA LEU A 10 0.26 11.50 4.28
C LEU A 10 -0.68 11.76 3.10
N ASN A 11 -0.68 13.00 2.62
CA ASN A 11 -1.38 13.37 1.39
C ASN A 11 -0.44 13.20 0.20
N VAL A 12 -0.90 12.47 -0.83
CA VAL A 12 -0.13 12.23 -2.05
C VAL A 12 -0.95 12.66 -3.27
N ARG A 13 -0.27 13.21 -4.27
CA ARG A 13 -0.87 13.48 -5.59
C ARG A 13 -0.48 12.35 -6.52
N LEU A 14 -1.48 11.76 -7.17
CA LEU A 14 -1.31 10.67 -8.11
C LEU A 14 -2.00 11.02 -9.44
N PRO A 15 -1.52 10.47 -10.57
CA PRO A 15 -2.25 10.54 -11.83
C PRO A 15 -3.67 9.99 -11.67
N LYS A 16 -4.62 10.60 -12.39
CA LYS A 16 -6.05 10.27 -12.26
C LYS A 16 -6.32 8.80 -12.59
N GLU A 17 -5.62 8.25 -13.56
CA GLU A 17 -5.72 6.88 -14.04
C GLU A 17 -5.39 5.89 -12.92
N ILE A 18 -4.39 6.19 -12.09
CA ILE A 18 -4.00 5.37 -10.94
C ILE A 18 -5.08 5.41 -9.85
N VAL A 19 -5.67 6.58 -9.60
CA VAL A 19 -6.75 6.71 -8.63
C VAL A 19 -7.96 5.90 -9.06
N LEU A 20 -8.35 5.99 -10.34
CA LEU A 20 -9.46 5.22 -10.90
C LEU A 20 -9.20 3.70 -10.84
N TRP A 21 -7.96 3.29 -11.10
CA TRP A 21 -7.57 1.90 -10.94
C TRP A 21 -7.71 1.42 -9.49
N LEU A 22 -7.25 2.21 -8.51
CA LEU A 22 -7.44 1.89 -7.08
C LEU A 22 -8.91 1.80 -6.69
N ASP A 23 -9.75 2.70 -7.22
CA ASP A 23 -11.21 2.67 -6.99
C ASP A 23 -11.83 1.38 -7.50
N SER A 24 -11.45 0.93 -8.69
CA SER A 24 -11.95 -0.33 -9.25
C SER A 24 -11.68 -1.54 -8.35
N LEU A 25 -10.59 -1.54 -7.58
CA LEU A 25 -10.26 -2.62 -6.65
C LEU A 25 -11.20 -2.62 -5.43
N ILE A 26 -11.64 -1.44 -5.01
CA ILE A 26 -12.57 -1.27 -3.89
C ILE A 26 -13.98 -1.63 -4.33
N GLU A 27 -14.40 -1.17 -5.51
CA GLU A 27 -15.71 -1.49 -6.10
C GLU A 27 -15.90 -3.00 -6.30
N ARG A 28 -14.82 -3.72 -6.63
CA ARG A 28 -14.79 -5.18 -6.75
C ARG A 28 -14.74 -5.91 -5.40
N GLY A 29 -14.67 -5.19 -4.29
CA GLY A 29 -14.62 -5.75 -2.93
C GLY A 29 -13.28 -6.39 -2.55
N ILE A 30 -12.20 -6.14 -3.32
CA ILE A 30 -10.88 -6.73 -3.06
C ILE A 30 -10.23 -6.08 -1.84
N TYR A 31 -10.41 -4.76 -1.68
CA TYR A 31 -9.92 -3.98 -0.55
C TYR A 31 -11.05 -3.11 0.02
N LYS A 32 -10.99 -2.80 1.32
CA LYS A 32 -11.99 -1.96 1.99
C LYS A 32 -11.75 -0.47 1.76
N SER A 33 -10.52 -0.08 1.39
CA SER A 33 -10.15 1.33 1.16
C SER A 33 -8.90 1.46 0.29
N ARG A 34 -8.69 2.65 -0.29
CA ARG A 34 -7.47 2.99 -1.04
C ARG A 34 -6.23 2.84 -0.16
N SER A 35 -6.30 3.32 1.09
CA SER A 35 -5.18 3.26 2.05
C SER A 35 -4.82 1.83 2.46
N GLU A 36 -5.78 0.91 2.46
CA GLU A 36 -5.50 -0.51 2.67
C GLU A 36 -4.76 -1.13 1.49
N ALA A 37 -5.26 -0.90 0.26
CA ALA A 37 -4.61 -1.35 -0.97
C ALA A 37 -3.17 -0.83 -1.07
N ILE A 38 -2.97 0.49 -0.88
CA ILE A 38 -1.65 1.12 -0.93
C ILE A 38 -0.71 0.50 0.11
N ARG A 39 -1.15 0.32 1.37
CA ARG A 39 -0.30 -0.29 2.41
C ARG A 39 0.07 -1.73 2.08
N ASP A 40 -0.83 -2.51 1.52
CA ASP A 40 -0.57 -3.89 1.11
C ASP A 40 0.45 -3.95 -0.03
N TYR A 41 0.26 -3.16 -1.10
CA TYR A 41 1.22 -3.06 -2.20
C TYR A 41 2.60 -2.58 -1.72
N SER A 42 2.66 -1.56 -0.87
CA SER A 42 3.93 -1.07 -0.32
C SER A 42 4.66 -2.14 0.49
N ARG A 43 3.95 -2.92 1.31
CA ARG A 43 4.56 -4.05 2.06
C ARG A 43 5.12 -5.12 1.12
N LYS A 44 4.33 -5.52 0.11
CA LYS A 44 4.77 -6.52 -0.89
C LYS A 44 6.00 -6.04 -1.66
N TYR A 45 6.02 -4.77 -2.04
CA TYR A 45 7.16 -4.16 -2.72
C TYR A 45 8.42 -4.18 -1.86
N LEU A 46 8.32 -3.75 -0.60
CA LEU A 46 9.47 -3.76 0.33
C LEU A 46 9.99 -5.18 0.56
N ALA A 47 9.11 -6.15 0.81
CA ALA A 47 9.50 -7.55 0.99
C ALA A 47 10.19 -8.14 -0.26
N ALA A 48 9.72 -7.78 -1.46
CA ALA A 48 10.37 -8.20 -2.70
C ALA A 48 11.77 -7.59 -2.84
N ARG A 49 11.94 -6.31 -2.49
CA ARG A 49 13.23 -5.61 -2.53
C ARG A 49 14.24 -6.16 -1.53
N GLU A 50 13.80 -6.47 -0.32
CA GLU A 50 14.68 -7.06 0.71
C GLU A 50 15.24 -8.42 0.26
N LYS A 51 14.41 -9.21 -0.42
CA LYS A 51 14.83 -10.48 -1.02
C LYS A 51 15.86 -10.29 -2.13
N GLU A 52 15.65 -9.33 -3.04
CA GLU A 52 16.62 -8.99 -4.09
C GLU A 52 18.00 -8.62 -3.53
N VAL A 53 18.04 -7.95 -2.37
CA VAL A 53 19.30 -7.52 -1.71
C VAL A 53 19.98 -8.67 -0.96
N GLN A 54 19.25 -9.66 -0.48
CA GLN A 54 19.83 -10.82 0.23
C GLN A 54 20.37 -11.91 -0.73
N ASP A 55 19.82 -11.99 -1.94
CA ASP A 55 20.17 -13.00 -2.94
C ASP A 55 21.26 -12.53 -3.93
N GLY A 56 21.77 -11.29 -3.80
CA GLY A 56 22.81 -10.69 -4.67
C GLY A 56 24.08 -10.30 -3.93
#